data_AF-A0A3S1FWB9-F1
#
_entry.id   AF-A0A3S1FWB9-F1
#
_cell.length_a   1.000
_cell.length_b   1.000
_cell.length_c   1.000
_cell.angle_alpha   90.00
_cell.angle_beta   90.00
_cell.angle_gamma   90.00
#
_symmetry.space_group_name_H-M   'P 1'
#
loop_
_entity.id
_entity.type
_entity.pdbx_description
1 polymer ?
#
loop_
_entity_poly.entity_id
_entity_poly.type
_entity_poly.pdbx_seq_one_letter_code
_entity_poly.pdbx_strand_id
1 'polypeptide(L)' 'MKTIVTGSSGLLGRHVAAALVAAGHDVLGIDAVAPGDVAWRHATADLTDLGSTLQ' A
#
# COMPACT_ATOMS: atom_id res chain seq x y z
N MET A 1 13.57 5.24 -3.60
CA MET A 1 13.01 6.31 -2.73
C MET A 1 11.94 5.71 -1.82
N LYS A 2 11.54 6.37 -0.72
CA LYS A 2 10.39 5.93 0.10
C LYS A 2 9.09 6.34 -0.57
N THR A 3 8.17 5.40 -0.79
CA THR A 3 6.94 5.65 -1.53
C THR A 3 5.75 5.02 -0.81
N ILE A 4 4.67 5.77 -0.66
CA ILE A 4 3.39 5.28 -0.13
C ILE A 4 2.41 5.10 -1.29
N VAL A 5 1.71 3.97 -1.33
CA VAL A 5 0.65 3.69 -2.31
C VAL A 5 -0.64 3.43 -1.56
N THR A 6 -1.61 4.34 -1.68
CA THR A 6 -2.96 4.12 -1.16
C THR A 6 -3.80 3.29 -2.14
N GLY A 7 -4.73 2.48 -1.65
CA GLY A 7 -5.49 1.55 -2.50
C GLY A 7 -4.60 0.44 -3.08
N SER A 8 -3.51 0.07 -2.39
CA SER A 8 -2.47 -0.83 -2.92
C SER A 8 -2.91 -2.28 -3.13
N SER A 9 -4.06 -2.68 -2.58
CA SER A 9 -4.66 -4.02 -2.78
C SER A 9 -5.65 -4.02 -3.95
N GLY A 10 -6.10 -2.85 -4.38
CA GLY A 10 -7.03 -2.65 -5.49
C GLY A 10 -6.44 -2.95 -6.87
N LEU A 11 -7.29 -2.87 -7.89
CA LEU A 11 -6.97 -3.25 -9.27
C LEU A 11 -5.72 -2.54 -9.80
N LEU A 12 -5.66 -1.22 -9.75
CA LEU A 12 -4.52 -0.44 -10.22
C LEU A 12 -3.38 -0.42 -9.19
N GLY A 13 -3.71 -0.19 -7.92
CA GLY A 13 -2.73 0.05 -6.86
C GLY A 13 -1.72 -1.09 -6.72
N ARG A 14 -2.16 -2.34 -6.83
CA ARG A 14 -1.26 -3.51 -6.74
C ARG A 14 -0.22 -3.56 -7.86
N HIS A 15 -0.58 -3.14 -9.08
CA HIS A 15 0.34 -3.11 -10.21
C HIS A 15 1.31 -1.93 -10.09
N VAL A 16 0.84 -0.79 -9.59
CA VAL A 16 1.68 0.38 -9.30
C VAL A 16 2.70 0.06 -8.21
N ALA A 17 2.26 -0.56 -7.11
CA ALA A 17 3.15 -0.97 -6.00
C ALA A 17 4.21 -1.96 -6.48
N ALA A 18 3.82 -2.98 -7.27
CA ALA A 18 4.75 -3.93 -7.87
C ALA A 18 5.79 -3.25 -8.78
N ALA A 19 5.36 -2.31 -9.64
CA ALA A 19 6.26 -1.57 -10.53
C ALA A 19 7.25 -0.69 -9.75
N LEU A 20 6.80 -0.05 -8.67
CA LEU A 20 7.65 0.76 -7.80
C LEU A 20 8.70 -0.09 -7.06
N VAL A 21 8.31 -1.25 -6.54
CA VAL A 21 9.25 -2.22 -5.95
C VAL A 21 10.28 -2.66 -6.99
N ALA A 22 9.85 -3.02 -8.20
CA ALA A 22 10.73 -3.44 -9.28
C ALA A 22 11.72 -2.34 -9.70
N ALA A 23 11.34 -1.06 -9.56
CA ALA A 23 12.19 0.09 -9.78
C ALA A 23 13.13 0.42 -8.59
N GLY A 24 13.13 -0.38 -7.52
CA GLY A 24 14.01 -0.20 -6.36
C GLY A 24 13.50 0.80 -5.32
N HIS A 25 12.19 1.07 -5.30
CA HIS A 25 11.58 1.89 -4.24
C HIS A 25 11.29 1.06 -2.98
N ASP A 26 11.41 1.72 -1.83
CA ASP A 26 10.93 1.19 -0.55
C ASP A 26 9.45 1.55 -0.42
N VAL A 27 8.58 0.58 -0.68
CA VAL A 27 7.14 0.77 -0.83
C VAL A 27 6.39 0.37 0.45
N LEU A 28 5.54 1.27 0.93
CA LEU A 28 4.48 0.99 1.89
C LEU A 28 3.12 1.11 1.19
N GLY A 29 2.42 -0.02 1.07
CA GLY A 29 1.02 -0.08 0.66
C GLY A 29 0.10 0.23 1.83
N ILE A 30 -0.94 1.03 1.59
CA ILE A 30 -2.02 1.31 2.53
C ILE A 30 -3.35 0.99 1.84
N ASP A 31 -4.16 0.16 2.45
CA ASP A 31 -5.49 -0.19 1.93
C ASP A 31 -6.39 -0.69 3.08
N ALA A 32 -7.72 -0.59 2.92
CA ALA A 32 -8.67 -1.12 3.88
C ALA A 32 -8.69 -2.66 3.87
N VAL A 33 -8.26 -3.27 2.77
CA VAL A 33 -8.17 -4.73 2.62
C VAL A 33 -6.70 -5.13 2.50
N ALA A 34 -6.26 -6.14 3.26
CA ALA A 34 -4.92 -6.69 3.11
C ALA A 34 -4.75 -7.36 1.74
N PRO A 35 -3.63 -7.14 1.04
CA PRO A 35 -3.34 -7.86 -0.19
C PRO A 35 -2.99 -9.33 0.13
N GLY A 36 -2.92 -10.17 -0.90
CA GLY A 36 -2.30 -11.49 -0.80
C GLY A 36 -0.78 -11.40 -0.64
N ASP A 37 -0.06 -12.42 -1.10
CA ASP A 37 1.41 -12.39 -1.08
C ASP A 37 1.95 -11.28 -2.00
N VAL A 38 2.69 -10.34 -1.42
CA VAL A 38 3.22 -9.15 -2.09
C VAL A 38 4.64 -8.85 -1.67
N ALA A 39 5.40 -8.18 -2.54
CA ALA A 39 6.82 -7.85 -2.33
C ALA A 39 7.04 -6.51 -1.60
N TRP A 40 5.99 -5.86 -1.09
CA TRP A 40 6.05 -4.60 -0.37
C TRP A 40 5.47 -4.72 1.04
N ARG A 41 5.75 -3.74 1.91
CA ARG A 41 5.17 -3.66 3.25
C ARG A 41 3.73 -3.16 3.15
N HIS A 42 2.82 -3.68 3.96
CA HIS A 42 1.41 -3.29 3.97
C HIS A 42 0.97 -2.79 5.34
N ALA A 43 0.11 -1.77 5.36
CA ALA A 43 -0.65 -1.34 6.53
C ALA A 43 -2.15 -1.33 6.19
N THR A 44 -2.95 -2.01 7.01
CA THR A 44 -4.41 -1.97 6.87
C THR A 44 -4.95 -0.73 7.54
N ALA A 45 -5.65 0.12 6.79
CA ALA A 45 -6.25 1.34 7.30
C ALA A 45 -7.45 1.78 6.46
N ASP A 46 -8.48 2.31 7.13
CA ASP A 46 -9.54 3.07 6.48
C ASP A 46 -9.11 4.54 6.37
N LEU A 47 -8.71 4.96 5.17
CA LEU A 47 -8.27 6.34 4.91
C LEU A 47 -9.42 7.35 4.97
N THR A 48 -10.68 6.90 4.97
CA THR A 48 -11.84 7.77 5.17
C THR A 48 -12.11 8.06 6.65
N ASP A 49 -11.49 7.28 7.55
CA ASP A 49 -11.48 7.49 8.99
C ASP A 49 -10.04 7.59 9.51
N LEU A 50 -9.49 8.80 9.38
CA LEU A 50 -8.12 9.08 9.82
C LEU A 50 -7.92 8.93 11.34
N GLY A 51 -8.99 9.07 12.14
CA GLY A 51 -8.94 9.03 13.60
C GLY A 51 -8.64 7.63 14.15
N SER A 52 -9.19 6.58 13.54
CA SER A 52 -8.90 5.19 13.91
C SER A 52 -7.56 4.68 13.38
N THR A 53 -6.97 5.37 12.41
CA THR A 53 -5.74 4.94 11.72
C THR A 53 -4.43 5.40 12.42
N LEU A 54 -4.46 6.47 13.22
CA LEU A 54 -3.26 7.13 13.79
C LEU A 54 -2.92 6.74 15.25
N GLN A 55 -3.41 5.62 15.77
CA GLN A 55 -3.20 5.22 17.18
C GLN A 55 -1.83 4.61 17.48
#